data_AF-A0A3D4CZV1-F1
#
_entry.id   AF-A0A3D4CZV1-F1
#
_cell.length_a   1.000
_cell.length_b   1.000
_cell.length_c   1.000
_cell.angle_alpha   90.00
_cell.angle_beta   90.00
_cell.angle_gamma   90.00
#
_symmetry.space_group_name_H-M   'P 1'
#
loop_
_entity.id
_entity.type
_entity.pdbx_description
1 polymer ?
#
loop_
_entity_poly.entity_id
_entity_poly.type
_entity_poly.pdbx_seq_one_letter_code
_entity_poly.pdbx_strand_id
1 'polypeptide(L)'
;MTEISKTPHPMKSRLLTFAALCGATLSLQAQAPPKGFEKVDQEITISTMQAAMKYDVRSFSVKPNAKVKLTFKNPDDLPHNLILCTPGKSKGGDKGKEVIDAVLKLGEKGVEQNWEPKGHPRILHSTGMVQPKKESVIWFRAPKKEGNYPYICTFPGHFELMNGMMAVSKRANPVTNLTYKFYHGKWDKLPDFSKMKHKKTGTLASGLFELSPKDRDNEFGFVFTGDIECPKDGIYTFTVTSDDGSSLYIDNTRVVNNDGVHAAQATKGQVRLKAGKRKIEVRYFEGSGEQSLFVEWSGPGVKKQPLSPGSSSGGGGGPSGMLIAAADGEAAIYRNFISDAGPRAIGVGYSEGVNLTFDANNMRFAQIWQGDFMDGARHWNGRGQGFQPPAGDGVIKLPAGASFAALESSGSAWPKAETRSPEFRFRGYQLNKKQQPTFHYERGGVSIKDTPAPVAGKEYGHLTRSLQLSAKTAPANLYFRAASGNIAVAPGGFLVNGDLMISTRSKAMIEANELRLPVEFKNGTATIELTYKWAQ
;
A
#
# COMPACT_ATOMS: atom_id res chain seq x y z
N MET A 1 73.70 31.60 35.61
CA MET A 1 72.37 31.14 36.04
C MET A 1 71.79 30.31 34.90
N THR A 2 72.17 29.05 34.73
CA THR A 2 71.81 27.79 35.39
C THR A 2 71.11 26.95 34.32
N GLU A 3 71.83 25.96 33.81
CA GLU A 3 71.34 24.89 32.94
C GLU A 3 70.29 24.05 33.66
N ILE A 4 69.31 23.51 32.93
CA ILE A 4 68.58 22.30 33.35
C ILE A 4 68.49 21.33 32.16
N SER A 5 69.51 20.47 32.13
CA SER A 5 69.48 19.00 31.96
C SER A 5 68.20 18.33 31.44
N LYS A 6 68.38 17.60 30.33
CA LYS A 6 67.50 16.56 29.78
C LYS A 6 67.65 15.26 30.56
N THR A 7 66.54 14.65 30.97
CA THR A 7 66.46 13.19 31.21
C THR A 7 65.18 12.62 30.58
N PRO A 8 65.25 11.53 29.79
CA PRO A 8 64.07 10.85 29.25
C PRO A 8 63.60 9.74 30.20
N HIS A 9 62.30 9.66 30.46
CA HIS A 9 61.67 8.51 31.11
C HIS A 9 61.34 7.41 30.08
N PRO A 10 61.64 6.12 30.35
CA PRO A 10 61.38 5.04 29.41
C PRO A 10 59.91 4.62 29.41
N MET A 11 59.28 4.69 28.25
CA MET A 11 57.97 4.10 27.97
C MET A 11 58.12 2.57 27.93
N LYS A 12 57.62 1.85 28.92
CA LYS A 12 57.54 0.39 28.90
C LYS A 12 56.52 -0.04 27.84
N SER A 13 57.02 -0.54 26.71
CA SER A 13 56.26 -1.34 25.74
C SER A 13 55.70 -2.58 26.45
N ARG A 14 54.37 -2.66 26.59
CA ARG A 14 53.68 -3.93 26.82
C ARG A 14 53.24 -4.45 25.46
N LEU A 15 54.05 -5.36 24.91
CA LEU A 15 53.62 -6.30 23.88
C LEU A 15 52.43 -7.09 24.45
N LEU A 16 51.22 -6.85 23.94
CA LEU A 16 50.09 -7.75 24.13
C LEU A 16 50.18 -8.84 23.07
N THR A 17 50.61 -10.01 23.51
CA THR A 17 50.65 -11.24 22.72
C THR A 17 49.22 -11.58 22.26
N PHE A 18 48.97 -11.52 20.95
CA PHE A 18 47.77 -12.09 20.34
C PHE A 18 47.83 -13.61 20.52
N ALA A 19 47.15 -14.14 21.53
CA ALA A 19 46.86 -15.56 21.60
C ALA A 19 45.84 -15.88 20.50
N ALA A 20 46.30 -16.61 19.47
CA ALA A 20 45.44 -17.21 18.47
C ALA A 20 44.53 -18.25 19.15
N LEU A 21 43.30 -17.86 19.49
CA LEU A 21 42.27 -18.83 19.83
C LEU A 21 41.85 -19.55 18.54
N CYS A 22 42.29 -20.80 18.43
CA CYS A 22 41.82 -21.76 17.42
C CYS A 22 40.29 -21.69 17.30
N GLY A 23 39.84 -21.46 16.07
CA GLY A 23 38.43 -21.37 15.73
C GLY A 23 37.71 -22.67 16.02
N ALA A 24 36.80 -22.64 16.99
CA ALA A 24 35.64 -23.50 16.96
C ALA A 24 34.71 -22.90 15.89
N THR A 25 34.61 -23.58 14.75
CA THR A 25 33.55 -23.37 13.77
C THR A 25 32.22 -23.72 14.44
N LEU A 26 31.62 -22.73 15.09
CA LEU A 26 30.20 -22.74 15.44
C LEU A 26 29.41 -22.81 14.14
N SER A 27 29.11 -24.03 13.72
CA SER A 27 28.03 -24.28 12.78
C SER A 27 26.77 -23.60 13.32
N LEU A 28 26.15 -22.82 12.43
CA LEU A 28 24.96 -22.01 12.70
C LEU A 28 23.81 -22.96 13.06
N GLN A 29 23.60 -23.27 14.34
CA GLN A 29 22.32 -23.84 14.75
C GLN A 29 21.26 -22.75 14.61
N ALA A 30 20.23 -23.01 13.81
CA ALA A 30 19.02 -22.21 13.79
C ALA A 30 18.57 -22.03 15.24
N GLN A 31 18.60 -20.79 15.72
CA GLN A 31 18.25 -20.48 17.10
C GLN A 31 16.85 -21.02 17.39
N ALA A 32 16.74 -21.91 18.38
CA ALA A 32 15.49 -22.59 18.69
C ALA A 32 14.39 -21.55 19.00
N PRO A 33 13.15 -21.75 18.53
CA PRO A 33 12.08 -20.79 18.78
C PRO A 33 11.87 -20.62 20.29
N PRO A 34 11.69 -19.39 20.79
CA PRO A 34 11.37 -19.17 22.19
C PRO A 34 10.01 -19.77 22.53
N LYS A 35 9.81 -20.08 23.82
CA LYS A 35 8.54 -20.64 24.33
C LYS A 35 7.35 -19.82 23.84
N GLY A 36 6.37 -20.49 23.23
CA GLY A 36 5.18 -19.87 22.65
C GLY A 36 5.32 -19.43 21.18
N PHE A 37 6.47 -19.64 20.54
CA PHE A 37 6.72 -19.38 19.11
C PHE A 37 7.08 -20.64 18.33
N GLU A 38 6.76 -21.83 18.85
CA GLU A 38 6.98 -23.12 18.19
C GLU A 38 6.22 -23.21 16.85
N LYS A 39 5.07 -22.50 16.78
CA LYS A 39 4.35 -22.21 15.54
C LYS A 39 4.17 -20.70 15.43
N VAL A 40 4.56 -20.16 14.27
CA VAL A 40 4.41 -18.75 13.93
C VAL A 40 3.34 -18.56 12.87
N ASP A 41 2.70 -17.40 12.90
CA ASP A 41 1.68 -17.02 11.94
C ASP A 41 2.29 -16.59 10.61
N GLN A 42 3.45 -15.93 10.66
CA GLN A 42 4.16 -15.42 9.49
C GLN A 42 5.68 -15.41 9.73
N GLU A 43 6.43 -15.89 8.74
CA GLU A 43 7.87 -15.75 8.63
C GLU A 43 8.21 -14.65 7.63
N ILE A 44 9.10 -13.75 8.04
CA ILE A 44 9.51 -12.60 7.27
C ILE A 44 11.01 -12.60 7.18
N THR A 45 11.55 -12.57 5.97
CA THR A 45 12.97 -12.35 5.74
C THR A 45 13.14 -10.96 5.17
N ILE A 46 13.99 -10.15 5.80
CA ILE A 46 14.40 -8.83 5.32
C ILE A 46 15.92 -8.88 5.18
N SER A 47 16.43 -8.47 4.03
CA SER A 47 17.85 -8.37 3.74
C SER A 47 18.25 -6.92 3.50
N THR A 48 19.50 -6.59 3.81
CA THR A 48 20.13 -5.41 3.23
C THR A 48 20.35 -5.62 1.73
N MET A 49 20.18 -4.57 0.95
CA MET A 49 20.59 -4.52 -0.45
C MET A 49 22.04 -4.03 -0.50
N GLN A 50 22.96 -4.86 -1.00
CA GLN A 50 24.39 -4.56 -1.04
C GLN A 50 24.67 -3.18 -1.65
N ALA A 51 25.43 -2.35 -0.93
CA ALA A 51 25.87 -1.03 -1.35
C ALA A 51 24.72 -0.06 -1.73
N ALA A 52 23.50 -0.29 -1.24
CA ALA A 52 22.34 0.53 -1.60
C ALA A 52 21.72 1.28 -0.41
N MET A 53 22.18 1.04 0.83
CA MET A 53 21.62 1.60 2.06
C MET A 53 20.09 1.46 2.14
N LYS A 54 19.59 0.28 1.77
CA LYS A 54 18.15 -0.03 1.69
C LYS A 54 17.90 -1.44 2.18
N TYR A 55 16.70 -1.65 2.72
CA TYR A 55 16.14 -2.98 2.86
C TYR A 55 15.55 -3.41 1.52
N ASP A 56 15.64 -4.71 1.21
CA ASP A 56 14.98 -5.33 0.06
C ASP A 56 13.45 -5.30 0.22
N VAL A 57 12.97 -5.51 1.45
CA VAL A 57 11.57 -5.36 1.85
C VAL A 57 11.37 -3.93 2.34
N ARG A 58 10.55 -3.17 1.60
CA ARG A 58 10.15 -1.80 1.99
C ARG A 58 8.93 -1.77 2.89
N SER A 59 8.07 -2.77 2.77
CA SER A 59 6.89 -2.93 3.61
C SER A 59 6.39 -4.35 3.63
N PHE A 60 5.68 -4.69 4.70
CA PHE A 60 4.91 -5.92 4.80
C PHE A 60 3.69 -5.68 5.71
N SER A 61 2.71 -6.57 5.63
CA SER A 61 1.54 -6.53 6.50
C SER A 61 1.46 -7.77 7.39
N VAL A 62 0.92 -7.59 8.60
CA VAL A 62 0.66 -8.65 9.57
C VAL A 62 -0.70 -8.43 10.21
N LYS A 63 -1.38 -9.52 10.59
CA LYS A 63 -2.61 -9.42 11.37
C LYS A 63 -2.32 -8.98 12.82
N PRO A 64 -3.26 -8.28 13.50
CA PRO A 64 -3.13 -7.98 14.91
C PRO A 64 -2.82 -9.23 15.74
N ASN A 65 -1.88 -9.12 16.68
CA ASN A 65 -1.45 -10.21 17.57
C ASN A 65 -0.80 -11.43 16.88
N ALA A 66 -0.54 -11.37 15.57
CA ALA A 66 0.16 -12.42 14.85
C ALA A 66 1.55 -12.70 15.46
N LYS A 67 1.90 -13.97 15.62
CA LYS A 67 3.25 -14.40 15.99
C LYS A 67 4.14 -14.33 14.75
N VAL A 68 5.14 -13.47 14.78
CA VAL A 68 6.04 -13.23 13.65
C VAL A 68 7.43 -13.72 14.03
N LYS A 69 8.06 -14.45 13.10
CA LYS A 69 9.50 -14.69 13.09
C LYS A 69 10.10 -13.80 12.00
N LEU A 70 10.95 -12.87 12.39
CA LEU A 70 11.66 -12.00 11.46
C LEU A 70 13.14 -12.37 11.44
N THR A 71 13.62 -12.78 10.26
CA THR A 71 15.03 -12.99 9.99
C THR A 71 15.57 -11.78 9.26
N PHE A 72 16.54 -11.09 9.86
CA PHE A 72 17.25 -10.00 9.24
C PHE A 72 18.62 -10.47 8.76
N LYS A 73 18.86 -10.37 7.45
CA LYS A 73 20.13 -10.75 6.81
C LYS A 73 20.93 -9.51 6.43
N ASN A 74 22.22 -9.54 6.72
CA ASN A 74 23.13 -8.47 6.33
C ASN A 74 24.21 -8.98 5.37
N PRO A 75 23.92 -9.16 4.07
CA PRO A 75 24.93 -9.47 3.07
C PRO A 75 25.86 -8.29 2.73
N ASP A 76 25.68 -7.10 3.33
CA ASP A 76 26.50 -5.91 3.08
C ASP A 76 27.87 -5.99 3.80
N ASP A 77 28.72 -5.00 3.54
CA ASP A 77 30.05 -4.84 4.15
C ASP A 77 30.03 -3.90 5.37
N LEU A 78 28.91 -3.22 5.63
CA LEU A 78 28.69 -2.42 6.83
C LEU A 78 27.76 -3.15 7.81
N PRO A 79 27.86 -2.87 9.12
CA PRO A 79 26.90 -3.39 10.08
C PRO A 79 25.56 -2.64 9.95
N HIS A 80 24.47 -3.36 10.14
CA HIS A 80 23.12 -2.82 10.06
C HIS A 80 22.25 -3.42 11.15
N ASN A 81 21.16 -2.74 11.49
CA ASN A 81 20.10 -3.29 12.33
C ASN A 81 18.74 -3.03 11.71
N LEU A 82 17.72 -3.63 12.31
CA LEU A 82 16.32 -3.33 12.06
C LEU A 82 15.63 -3.14 13.40
N ILE A 83 15.19 -1.91 13.66
CA ILE A 83 14.43 -1.54 14.86
C ILE A 83 12.99 -1.28 14.46
N LEU A 84 12.06 -2.10 14.97
CA LEU A 84 10.62 -1.90 14.83
C LEU A 84 10.14 -0.88 15.86
N CYS A 85 9.41 0.13 15.41
CA CYS A 85 9.00 1.26 16.22
C CYS A 85 7.47 1.35 16.35
N THR A 86 6.99 1.88 17.47
CA THR A 86 5.59 2.32 17.60
C THR A 86 5.29 3.47 16.62
N PRO A 87 4.01 3.67 16.25
CA PRO A 87 3.61 4.83 15.44
C PRO A 87 3.88 6.11 16.24
N GLY A 88 4.51 7.11 15.63
CA GLY A 88 4.70 8.43 16.26
C GLY A 88 3.40 9.25 16.28
N LYS A 89 3.51 10.53 16.65
CA LYS A 89 2.36 11.48 16.63
C LYS A 89 1.68 11.53 15.25
N SER A 90 2.46 11.37 14.18
CA SER A 90 1.99 11.31 12.80
C SER A 90 1.51 9.92 12.36
N LYS A 91 1.13 9.05 13.30
CA LYS A 91 0.61 7.68 13.05
C LYS A 91 1.52 6.86 12.13
N GLY A 92 2.84 6.95 12.34
CA GLY A 92 3.87 6.25 11.57
C GLY A 92 4.49 7.07 10.43
N GLY A 93 3.86 8.16 10.00
CA GLY A 93 4.37 9.02 8.92
C GLY A 93 5.66 9.78 9.25
N ASP A 94 6.13 9.71 10.50
CA ASP A 94 7.41 10.22 10.96
C ASP A 94 8.58 9.26 10.69
N LYS A 95 8.31 8.05 10.21
CA LYS A 95 9.32 7.03 9.85
C LYS A 95 10.30 6.69 10.98
N GLY A 96 9.85 6.77 12.23
CA GLY A 96 10.72 6.49 13.39
C GLY A 96 11.69 7.62 13.73
N LYS A 97 11.49 8.83 13.18
CA LYS A 97 12.39 9.98 13.39
C LYS A 97 12.70 10.27 14.86
N GLU A 98 11.75 10.14 15.78
CA GLU A 98 12.03 10.40 17.21
C GLU A 98 13.06 9.40 17.79
N VAL A 99 13.06 8.14 17.32
CA VAL A 99 14.06 7.15 17.73
C VAL A 99 15.43 7.53 17.16
N ILE A 100 15.48 7.98 15.90
CA ILE A 100 16.71 8.49 15.29
C ILE A 100 17.25 9.71 16.04
N ASP A 101 16.39 10.65 16.40
CA ASP A 101 16.79 11.83 17.17
C ASP A 101 17.38 11.42 18.54
N ALA A 102 16.91 10.32 19.13
CA ALA A 102 17.51 9.74 20.34
C ALA A 102 18.85 9.05 20.07
N VAL A 103 19.02 8.35 18.94
CA VAL A 103 20.31 7.75 18.51
C VAL A 103 21.37 8.83 18.33
N LEU A 104 21.03 9.93 17.62
CA LEU A 104 21.94 11.03 17.36
C LEU A 104 22.40 11.71 18.66
N LYS A 105 21.53 11.78 19.67
CA LYS A 105 21.87 12.31 21.01
C LYS A 105 22.83 11.43 21.81
N LEU A 106 23.05 10.17 21.41
CA LEU A 106 24.05 9.32 22.07
C LEU A 106 25.48 9.84 21.84
N GLY A 107 25.72 10.56 20.74
CA GLY A 107 27.05 11.04 20.36
C GLY A 107 28.07 9.90 20.33
N GLU A 108 29.25 10.13 20.93
CA GLU A 108 30.34 9.15 20.99
C GLU A 108 29.96 7.86 21.74
N LYS A 109 29.02 7.94 22.70
CA LYS A 109 28.51 6.75 23.44
C LYS A 109 27.71 5.81 22.55
N GLY A 110 27.35 6.23 21.34
CA GLY A 110 26.61 5.42 20.38
C GLY A 110 27.35 4.13 20.00
N VAL A 111 28.67 4.16 19.89
CA VAL A 111 29.48 2.97 19.55
C VAL A 111 29.31 1.87 20.62
N GLU A 112 29.46 2.22 21.90
CA GLU A 112 29.31 1.30 23.03
C GLU A 112 27.87 0.77 23.16
N GLN A 113 26.90 1.57 22.73
CA GLN A 113 25.48 1.21 22.75
C GLN A 113 24.98 0.55 21.45
N ASN A 114 25.88 0.20 20.53
CA ASN A 114 25.54 -0.37 19.23
C ASN A 114 24.54 0.49 18.43
N TRP A 115 24.61 1.80 18.60
CA TRP A 115 23.73 2.80 17.99
C TRP A 115 22.24 2.54 18.26
N GLU A 116 21.92 1.94 19.41
CA GLU A 116 20.56 1.66 19.84
C GLU A 116 20.26 2.41 21.16
N PRO A 117 19.27 3.33 21.19
CA PRO A 117 18.88 4.03 22.41
C PRO A 117 18.02 3.09 23.26
N LYS A 118 18.69 2.17 23.96
CA LYS A 118 18.04 1.14 24.78
C LYS A 118 17.04 1.76 25.77
N GLY A 119 15.84 1.18 25.83
CA GLY A 119 14.77 1.67 26.70
C GLY A 119 13.94 2.83 26.13
N HIS A 120 14.21 3.30 24.91
CA HIS A 120 13.37 4.30 24.26
C HIS A 120 11.93 3.75 24.10
N PRO A 121 10.88 4.49 24.54
CA PRO A 121 9.51 3.95 24.63
C PRO A 121 8.87 3.62 23.28
N ARG A 122 9.48 4.07 22.18
CA ARG A 122 9.05 3.74 20.83
C ARG A 122 9.68 2.50 20.24
N ILE A 123 10.73 1.94 20.83
CA ILE A 123 11.32 0.69 20.33
C ILE A 123 10.45 -0.47 20.79
N LEU A 124 9.87 -1.20 19.83
CA LEU A 124 9.11 -2.41 20.09
C LEU A 124 10.02 -3.64 20.10
N HIS A 125 10.82 -3.78 19.04
CA HIS A 125 11.74 -4.89 18.85
C HIS A 125 12.98 -4.41 18.12
N SER A 126 14.13 -5.00 18.43
CA SER A 126 15.41 -4.72 17.79
C SER A 126 16.09 -6.04 17.44
N THR A 127 16.69 -6.11 16.26
CA THR A 127 17.59 -7.21 15.89
C THR A 127 18.95 -7.14 16.58
N GLY A 128 19.24 -6.04 17.28
CA GLY A 128 20.60 -5.61 17.57
C GLY A 128 21.38 -5.23 16.31
N MET A 129 22.61 -4.75 16.48
CA MET A 129 23.52 -4.46 15.38
C MET A 129 24.08 -5.75 14.78
N VAL A 130 23.64 -6.07 13.56
CA VAL A 130 24.03 -7.27 12.81
C VAL A 130 25.27 -6.96 11.97
N GLN A 131 26.34 -7.70 12.25
CA GLN A 131 27.63 -7.53 11.59
C GLN A 131 27.58 -7.95 10.10
N PRO A 132 28.55 -7.49 9.29
CA PRO A 132 28.66 -7.89 7.88
C PRO A 132 28.63 -9.41 7.70
N LYS A 133 27.90 -9.85 6.68
CA LYS A 133 27.68 -11.27 6.31
C LYS A 133 27.07 -12.13 7.43
N LYS A 134 26.42 -11.51 8.42
CA LYS A 134 25.68 -12.20 9.49
C LYS A 134 24.18 -12.01 9.32
N GLU A 135 23.44 -12.73 10.14
CA GLU A 135 21.99 -12.61 10.26
C GLU A 135 21.57 -12.61 11.74
N SER A 136 20.38 -12.09 12.01
CA SER A 136 19.73 -12.08 13.31
C SER A 136 18.29 -12.53 13.16
N VAL A 137 17.76 -13.24 14.17
CA VAL A 137 16.36 -13.68 14.20
C VAL A 137 15.70 -13.11 15.45
N ILE A 138 14.54 -12.49 15.26
CA ILE A 138 13.69 -12.02 16.34
C ILE A 138 12.29 -12.62 16.23
N TRP A 139 11.67 -12.87 17.37
CA TRP A 139 10.31 -13.36 17.48
C TRP A 139 9.48 -12.34 18.24
N PHE A 140 8.33 -11.99 17.70
CA PHE A 140 7.45 -11.03 18.35
C PHE A 140 5.98 -11.27 18.04
N ARG A 141 5.11 -10.78 18.93
CA ARG A 141 3.69 -10.65 18.63
C ARG A 141 3.45 -9.28 18.04
N ALA A 142 2.86 -9.25 16.84
CA ALA A 142 2.43 -8.01 16.24
C ALA A 142 1.51 -7.24 17.20
N PRO A 143 1.62 -5.91 17.28
CA PRO A 143 0.73 -5.09 18.10
C PRO A 143 -0.75 -5.41 17.87
N LYS A 144 -1.58 -5.25 18.90
CA LYS A 144 -3.03 -5.44 18.79
C LYS A 144 -3.72 -4.30 18.04
N LYS A 145 -3.15 -3.10 18.12
CA LYS A 145 -3.70 -1.89 17.51
C LYS A 145 -3.29 -1.83 16.05
N GLU A 146 -4.28 -1.72 15.17
CA GLU A 146 -4.05 -1.50 13.75
C GLU A 146 -3.32 -0.18 13.51
N GLY A 147 -2.48 -0.15 12.47
CA GLY A 147 -1.71 1.04 12.11
C GLY A 147 -0.36 0.71 11.49
N ASN A 148 0.40 1.78 11.26
CA ASN A 148 1.68 1.75 10.56
C ASN A 148 2.83 1.84 11.57
N TYR A 149 3.59 0.76 11.70
CA TYR A 149 4.74 0.60 12.59
C TYR A 149 6.04 0.66 11.78
N PRO A 150 6.74 1.81 11.77
CA PRO A 150 7.95 1.95 10.96
C PRO A 150 9.06 1.04 11.50
N TYR A 151 9.92 0.55 10.61
CA TYR A 151 11.22 0.00 10.99
C TYR A 151 12.36 0.76 10.33
N ILE A 152 13.46 0.87 11.06
CA ILE A 152 14.58 1.75 10.71
C ILE A 152 15.91 1.06 10.95
N CYS A 153 16.91 1.42 10.15
CA CYS A 153 18.30 1.21 10.49
C CYS A 153 18.81 2.44 11.26
N THR A 154 19.44 2.22 12.41
CA THR A 154 20.01 3.29 13.24
C THR A 154 21.54 3.37 13.14
N PHE A 155 22.16 2.58 12.25
CA PHE A 155 23.56 2.81 11.92
C PHE A 155 23.73 4.26 11.40
N PRO A 156 24.75 5.01 11.86
CA PRO A 156 24.88 6.42 11.56
C PRO A 156 24.74 6.75 10.07
N GLY A 157 23.86 7.70 9.74
CA GLY A 157 23.59 8.16 8.37
C GLY A 157 22.68 7.26 7.52
N HIS A 158 22.40 6.02 7.92
CA HIS A 158 21.64 5.09 7.06
C HIS A 158 20.12 5.33 7.09
N PHE A 159 19.57 5.86 8.19
CA PHE A 159 18.13 5.93 8.43
C PHE A 159 17.34 6.72 7.37
N GLU A 160 17.95 7.70 6.72
CA GLU A 160 17.28 8.53 5.71
C GLU A 160 16.76 7.68 4.54
N LEU A 161 17.53 6.66 4.15
CA LEU A 161 17.23 5.79 3.02
C LEU A 161 16.83 4.37 3.46
N MET A 162 17.31 3.94 4.64
CA MET A 162 17.19 2.58 5.14
C MET A 162 16.09 2.46 6.19
N ASN A 163 14.85 2.59 5.72
CA ASN A 163 13.64 2.46 6.52
C ASN A 163 12.53 1.75 5.73
N GLY A 164 11.56 1.20 6.45
CA GLY A 164 10.38 0.57 5.88
C GLY A 164 9.21 0.55 6.86
N MET A 165 8.16 -0.19 6.52
CA MET A 165 6.89 -0.18 7.26
C MET A 165 6.30 -1.57 7.49
N MET A 166 5.95 -1.87 8.74
CA MET A 166 5.04 -2.95 9.07
C MET A 166 3.62 -2.40 9.24
N ALA A 167 2.69 -2.80 8.37
CA ALA A 167 1.27 -2.51 8.53
C ALA A 167 0.62 -3.59 9.40
N VAL A 168 0.08 -3.21 10.55
CA VAL A 168 -0.78 -4.09 11.35
C VAL A 168 -2.21 -3.86 10.91
N SER A 169 -2.83 -4.84 10.27
CA SER A 169 -4.21 -4.73 9.79
C SER A 169 -4.95 -6.07 9.81
N LYS A 170 -6.22 -6.06 10.18
CA LYS A 170 -7.12 -7.23 10.06
C LYS A 170 -7.28 -7.67 8.60
N ARG A 171 -7.07 -6.75 7.66
CA ARG A 171 -7.12 -6.96 6.21
C ARG A 171 -5.75 -7.21 5.59
N ALA A 172 -4.74 -7.54 6.41
CA ALA A 172 -3.45 -8.01 5.90
C ALA A 172 -3.64 -9.14 4.89
N ASN A 173 -2.74 -9.19 3.91
CA ASN A 173 -2.80 -10.13 2.80
C ASN A 173 -3.00 -11.57 3.32
N PRO A 174 -3.98 -12.34 2.79
CA PRO A 174 -4.21 -13.71 3.21
C PRO A 174 -3.06 -14.66 2.84
N VAL A 175 -2.22 -14.30 1.88
CA VAL A 175 -1.02 -15.04 1.51
C VAL A 175 0.16 -14.60 2.36
N THR A 176 0.82 -15.56 2.98
CA THR A 176 1.98 -15.40 3.87
C THR A 176 3.09 -16.35 3.43
N ASN A 177 4.31 -16.12 3.94
CA ASN A 177 5.48 -16.96 3.66
C ASN A 177 5.75 -17.16 2.16
N LEU A 178 5.42 -16.15 1.35
CA LEU A 178 5.55 -16.23 -0.10
C LEU A 178 7.02 -16.16 -0.50
N THR A 179 7.51 -17.18 -1.18
CA THR A 179 8.83 -17.22 -1.78
C THR A 179 8.74 -17.38 -3.29
N TYR A 180 9.79 -17.00 -3.99
CA TYR A 180 9.91 -17.24 -5.42
C TYR A 180 11.21 -17.96 -5.77
N LYS A 181 11.17 -18.72 -6.86
CA LYS A 181 12.32 -19.14 -7.66
C LYS A 181 12.14 -18.55 -9.05
N PHE A 182 13.19 -17.94 -9.57
CA PHE A 182 13.22 -17.28 -10.85
C PHE A 182 14.16 -18.02 -11.81
N TYR A 183 13.74 -18.18 -13.05
CA TYR A 183 14.38 -19.02 -14.06
C TYR A 183 14.57 -18.25 -15.35
N HIS A 184 15.62 -18.60 -16.08
CA HIS A 184 15.83 -18.16 -17.46
C HIS A 184 15.50 -19.33 -18.39
N GLY A 185 14.83 -19.05 -19.49
CA GLY A 185 14.65 -20.03 -20.55
C GLY A 185 13.51 -19.66 -21.50
N LYS A 186 13.54 -20.29 -22.67
CA LYS A 186 12.58 -20.09 -23.74
C LYS A 186 11.64 -21.29 -23.77
N TRP A 187 10.36 -21.04 -23.55
CA TRP A 187 9.32 -22.07 -23.56
C TRP A 187 8.08 -21.57 -24.28
N ASP A 188 7.32 -22.51 -24.82
CA ASP A 188 5.98 -22.32 -25.37
C ASP A 188 4.88 -22.85 -24.44
N LYS A 189 5.27 -23.56 -23.37
CA LYS A 189 4.45 -24.09 -22.29
C LYS A 189 5.25 -24.12 -21.00
N LEU A 190 4.58 -24.19 -19.85
CA LEU A 190 5.22 -24.28 -18.54
C LEU A 190 6.19 -25.48 -18.48
N PRO A 191 7.49 -25.24 -18.24
CA PRO A 191 8.45 -26.31 -18.10
C PRO A 191 8.29 -27.03 -16.75
N ASP A 192 8.93 -28.19 -16.63
CA ASP A 192 9.14 -28.83 -15.34
C ASP A 192 10.26 -28.11 -14.56
N PHE A 193 9.89 -27.01 -13.89
CA PHE A 193 10.80 -26.21 -13.07
C PHE A 193 11.52 -26.99 -11.96
N SER A 194 11.00 -28.16 -11.56
CA SER A 194 11.64 -29.01 -10.55
C SER A 194 12.96 -29.61 -11.06
N LYS A 195 13.10 -29.79 -12.38
CA LYS A 195 14.30 -30.29 -13.06
C LYS A 195 15.27 -29.18 -13.45
N MET A 196 14.98 -27.94 -13.07
CA MET A 196 15.72 -26.78 -13.52
C MET A 196 16.49 -26.11 -12.37
N LYS A 197 17.66 -25.57 -12.71
CA LYS A 197 18.41 -24.70 -11.81
C LYS A 197 17.84 -23.28 -11.88
N HIS A 198 17.29 -22.82 -10.76
CA HIS A 198 16.87 -21.43 -10.61
C HIS A 198 18.08 -20.48 -10.65
N LYS A 199 17.86 -19.28 -11.16
CA LYS A 199 18.85 -18.19 -11.22
C LYS A 199 18.85 -17.37 -9.95
N LYS A 200 17.66 -17.12 -9.41
CA LYS A 200 17.46 -16.34 -8.20
C LYS A 200 16.35 -16.97 -7.39
N THR A 201 16.43 -16.82 -6.08
CA THR A 201 15.34 -17.15 -5.16
C THR A 201 15.25 -16.08 -4.09
N GLY A 202 14.07 -15.86 -3.53
CA GLY A 202 13.89 -14.93 -2.44
C GLY A 202 12.50 -15.01 -1.82
N THR A 203 12.23 -14.09 -0.90
CA THR A 203 10.96 -13.96 -0.20
C THR A 203 10.24 -12.70 -0.66
N LEU A 204 8.93 -12.78 -0.85
CA LEU A 204 8.02 -11.66 -1.09
C LEU A 204 7.24 -11.39 0.19
N ALA A 205 7.82 -10.57 1.08
CA ALA A 205 7.24 -10.30 2.39
C ALA A 205 5.88 -9.58 2.35
N SER A 206 5.52 -8.96 1.22
CA SER A 206 4.18 -8.42 0.95
C SER A 206 3.10 -9.49 0.84
N GLY A 207 3.49 -10.75 0.59
CA GLY A 207 2.60 -11.86 0.28
C GLY A 207 1.96 -11.75 -1.11
N LEU A 208 2.39 -10.80 -1.95
CA LEU A 208 1.77 -10.55 -3.25
C LEU A 208 2.58 -11.21 -4.38
N PHE A 209 1.88 -11.85 -5.31
CA PHE A 209 2.50 -12.43 -6.51
C PHE A 209 2.89 -11.30 -7.47
N GLU A 210 4.19 -10.97 -7.52
CA GLU A 210 4.72 -9.88 -8.33
C GLU A 210 5.96 -10.28 -9.13
N LEU A 211 6.10 -9.71 -10.33
CA LEU A 211 7.21 -9.98 -11.26
C LEU A 211 8.42 -9.06 -11.04
N SER A 212 8.36 -8.15 -10.07
CA SER A 212 9.42 -7.18 -9.76
C SER A 212 10.83 -7.79 -9.58
N PRO A 213 11.00 -9.05 -9.10
CA PRO A 213 12.34 -9.62 -8.94
C PRO A 213 13.04 -10.08 -10.23
N LYS A 214 12.40 -9.95 -11.40
CA LYS A 214 12.94 -10.35 -12.70
C LYS A 214 14.18 -9.53 -13.08
N ASP A 215 15.07 -10.13 -13.86
CA ASP A 215 16.29 -9.48 -14.37
C ASP A 215 16.30 -9.33 -15.91
N ARG A 216 15.19 -9.69 -16.56
CA ARG A 216 14.97 -9.59 -18.01
C ARG A 216 13.49 -9.41 -18.32
N ASP A 217 13.20 -9.05 -19.56
CA ASP A 217 11.83 -8.81 -20.04
C ASP A 217 11.23 -10.00 -20.79
N ASN A 218 12.04 -10.90 -21.37
CA ASN A 218 11.55 -12.06 -22.12
C ASN A 218 12.26 -13.33 -21.66
N GLU A 219 11.74 -14.50 -22.05
CA GLU A 219 12.38 -15.80 -21.83
C GLU A 219 12.75 -16.04 -20.36
N PHE A 220 11.75 -15.90 -19.48
CA PHE A 220 11.89 -16.11 -18.04
C PHE A 220 10.69 -16.83 -17.43
N GLY A 221 10.87 -17.35 -16.23
CA GLY A 221 9.78 -17.97 -15.48
C GLY A 221 9.91 -17.84 -13.98
N PHE A 222 8.79 -17.99 -13.29
CA PHE A 222 8.70 -17.96 -11.84
C PHE A 222 7.96 -19.18 -11.31
N VAL A 223 8.43 -19.65 -10.15
CA VAL A 223 7.66 -20.53 -9.25
C VAL A 223 7.51 -19.80 -7.94
N PHE A 224 6.30 -19.40 -7.61
CA PHE A 224 5.94 -18.78 -6.34
C PHE A 224 5.31 -19.82 -5.42
N THR A 225 5.72 -19.88 -4.16
CA THR A 225 5.17 -20.81 -3.15
C THR A 225 4.90 -20.09 -1.84
N GLY A 226 3.73 -20.29 -1.25
CA GLY A 226 3.35 -19.66 0.01
C GLY A 226 2.24 -20.40 0.74
N ASP A 227 1.69 -19.74 1.77
CA ASP A 227 0.57 -20.20 2.58
C ASP A 227 -0.60 -19.22 2.44
N ILE A 228 -1.80 -19.69 2.10
CA ILE A 228 -3.02 -18.88 2.04
C ILE A 228 -3.99 -19.24 3.18
N GLU A 229 -4.44 -18.23 3.92
CA GLU A 229 -5.40 -18.39 5.03
C GLU A 229 -6.85 -18.39 4.51
N CYS A 230 -7.52 -19.54 4.56
CA CYS A 230 -8.94 -19.67 4.18
C CYS A 230 -9.84 -19.43 5.40
N PRO A 231 -10.65 -18.35 5.46
CA PRO A 231 -11.39 -18.02 6.69
C PRO A 231 -12.55 -18.97 7.02
N LYS A 232 -13.11 -19.68 6.04
CA LYS A 232 -14.29 -20.55 6.22
C LYS A 232 -14.22 -21.77 5.30
N ASP A 233 -14.93 -22.81 5.68
CA ASP A 233 -15.16 -23.96 4.79
C ASP A 233 -15.98 -23.53 3.57
N GLY A 234 -15.63 -24.03 2.38
CA GLY A 234 -16.48 -23.97 1.20
C GLY A 234 -15.71 -23.85 -0.11
N ILE A 235 -16.38 -23.36 -1.15
CA ILE A 235 -15.83 -23.30 -2.52
C ILE A 235 -15.14 -21.96 -2.72
N TYR A 236 -13.85 -22.00 -3.02
CA TYR A 236 -13.07 -20.83 -3.39
C TYR A 236 -12.88 -20.82 -4.91
N THR A 237 -12.94 -19.63 -5.49
CA THR A 237 -12.63 -19.37 -6.89
C THR A 237 -11.32 -18.61 -6.97
N PHE A 238 -10.38 -19.10 -7.75
CA PHE A 238 -9.13 -18.43 -8.08
C PHE A 238 -9.17 -18.03 -9.56
N THR A 239 -8.75 -16.81 -9.87
CA THR A 239 -8.55 -16.34 -11.24
C THR A 239 -7.10 -15.92 -11.40
N VAL A 240 -6.47 -16.34 -12.49
CA VAL A 240 -5.14 -15.90 -12.90
C VAL A 240 -5.27 -15.24 -14.26
N THR A 241 -4.84 -13.99 -14.34
CA THR A 241 -4.59 -13.28 -15.60
C THR A 241 -3.10 -13.32 -15.88
N SER A 242 -2.70 -13.85 -17.03
CA SER A 242 -1.30 -13.80 -17.47
C SER A 242 -1.16 -13.53 -18.96
N ASP A 243 -0.10 -12.81 -19.30
CA ASP A 243 0.50 -12.84 -20.63
C ASP A 243 1.44 -14.05 -20.68
N ASP A 244 1.28 -14.89 -21.68
CA ASP A 244 1.81 -16.27 -21.73
C ASP A 244 1.41 -17.14 -20.51
N GLY A 245 2.13 -18.23 -20.29
CA GLY A 245 1.60 -19.38 -19.57
C GLY A 245 1.68 -19.26 -18.05
N SER A 246 0.59 -19.61 -17.37
CA SER A 246 0.57 -19.76 -15.92
C SER A 246 -0.30 -20.92 -15.41
N SER A 247 -0.05 -21.35 -14.17
CA SER A 247 -0.91 -22.29 -13.47
C SER A 247 -0.89 -22.03 -11.97
N LEU A 248 -2.01 -22.31 -11.30
CA LEU A 248 -2.17 -22.16 -9.85
C LEU A 248 -2.55 -23.50 -9.23
N TYR A 249 -1.89 -23.83 -8.12
CA TYR A 249 -2.10 -25.04 -7.34
C TYR A 249 -2.47 -24.67 -5.90
N ILE A 250 -3.41 -25.44 -5.32
CA ILE A 250 -3.73 -25.42 -3.90
C ILE A 250 -3.52 -26.84 -3.35
N ASP A 251 -2.74 -26.97 -2.28
CA ASP A 251 -2.38 -28.27 -1.68
C ASP A 251 -1.93 -29.29 -2.76
N ASN A 252 -1.03 -28.86 -3.65
CA ASN A 252 -0.49 -29.60 -4.81
C ASN A 252 -1.50 -29.99 -5.91
N THR A 253 -2.78 -29.60 -5.78
CA THR A 253 -3.81 -29.84 -6.80
C THR A 253 -3.89 -28.64 -7.74
N ARG A 254 -3.77 -28.86 -9.06
CA ARG A 254 -3.91 -27.78 -10.06
C ARG A 254 -5.34 -27.29 -10.12
N VAL A 255 -5.56 -26.03 -9.77
CA VAL A 255 -6.87 -25.37 -9.75
C VAL A 255 -7.08 -24.53 -11.01
N VAL A 256 -6.05 -23.80 -11.45
CA VAL A 256 -6.09 -22.96 -12.67
C VAL A 256 -5.01 -23.44 -13.64
N ASN A 257 -5.37 -23.52 -14.92
CA ASN A 257 -4.45 -23.83 -16.01
C ASN A 257 -4.62 -22.80 -17.13
N ASN A 258 -3.72 -21.83 -17.19
CA ASN A 258 -3.66 -20.77 -18.19
C ASN A 258 -2.36 -20.90 -18.99
N ASP A 259 -2.00 -22.12 -19.39
CA ASP A 259 -0.70 -22.44 -20.00
C ASP A 259 -0.70 -22.24 -21.51
N GLY A 260 0.47 -21.96 -22.08
CA GLY A 260 0.67 -21.67 -23.51
C GLY A 260 1.10 -20.22 -23.78
N VAL A 261 1.51 -19.96 -25.02
CA VAL A 261 1.81 -18.60 -25.51
C VAL A 261 0.52 -17.92 -25.94
N HIS A 262 0.21 -16.77 -25.35
CA HIS A 262 -1.00 -16.02 -25.62
C HIS A 262 -0.90 -14.61 -25.03
N ALA A 263 -1.60 -13.65 -25.63
CA ALA A 263 -1.79 -12.33 -25.02
C ALA A 263 -2.44 -12.44 -23.62
N ALA A 264 -2.32 -11.39 -22.81
CA ALA A 264 -2.93 -11.31 -21.48
C ALA A 264 -4.39 -11.79 -21.45
N GLN A 265 -4.64 -12.94 -20.81
CA GLN A 265 -5.96 -13.54 -20.67
C GLN A 265 -6.22 -14.03 -19.25
N ALA A 266 -7.47 -13.99 -18.82
CA ALA A 266 -7.91 -14.42 -17.50
C ALA A 266 -8.54 -15.82 -17.55
N THR A 267 -8.01 -16.74 -16.74
CA THR A 267 -8.59 -18.08 -16.54
C THR A 267 -8.90 -18.31 -15.07
N LYS A 268 -10.03 -18.96 -14.79
CA LYS A 268 -10.50 -19.23 -13.43
C LYS A 268 -10.61 -20.73 -13.13
N GLY A 269 -10.54 -21.07 -11.86
CA GLY A 269 -10.71 -22.41 -11.35
C GLY A 269 -11.33 -22.39 -9.96
N GLN A 270 -11.99 -23.48 -9.58
CA GLN A 270 -12.66 -23.60 -8.29
C GLN A 270 -12.17 -24.82 -7.52
N VAL A 271 -12.07 -24.67 -6.20
CA VAL A 271 -11.68 -25.76 -5.31
C VAL A 271 -12.41 -25.64 -3.98
N ARG A 272 -12.84 -26.78 -3.42
CA ARG A 272 -13.44 -26.82 -2.08
C ARG A 272 -12.34 -26.92 -1.03
N LEU A 273 -12.29 -25.95 -0.13
CA LEU A 273 -11.28 -25.87 0.94
C LEU A 273 -11.94 -25.89 2.31
N LYS A 274 -11.21 -26.43 3.29
CA LYS A 274 -11.53 -26.28 4.71
C LYS A 274 -10.83 -25.03 5.25
N ALA A 275 -11.44 -24.40 6.24
CA ALA A 275 -10.88 -23.25 6.95
C ALA A 275 -9.47 -23.56 7.47
N GLY A 276 -8.64 -22.51 7.54
CA GLY A 276 -7.24 -22.56 7.94
C GLY A 276 -6.25 -22.41 6.78
N LYS A 277 -4.96 -22.56 7.09
CA LYS A 277 -3.87 -22.40 6.14
C LYS A 277 -3.82 -23.53 5.11
N ARG A 278 -3.58 -23.15 3.86
CA ARG A 278 -3.41 -24.03 2.70
C ARG A 278 -2.14 -23.67 1.95
N LYS A 279 -1.49 -24.64 1.30
CA LYS A 279 -0.36 -24.34 0.42
C LYS A 279 -0.88 -23.76 -0.88
N ILE A 280 -0.28 -22.66 -1.33
CA ILE A 280 -0.54 -22.05 -2.64
C ILE A 280 0.75 -22.00 -3.45
N GLU A 281 0.67 -22.39 -4.72
CA GLU A 281 1.77 -22.29 -5.66
C GLU A 281 1.27 -21.68 -6.98
N VAL A 282 2.03 -20.74 -7.53
CA VAL A 282 1.78 -20.15 -8.86
C VAL A 282 3.02 -20.34 -9.71
N ARG A 283 2.86 -20.94 -10.88
CA ARG A 283 3.90 -21.08 -11.89
C ARG A 283 3.59 -20.16 -13.05
N TYR A 284 4.60 -19.52 -13.61
CA TYR A 284 4.48 -18.54 -14.68
C TYR A 284 5.69 -18.62 -15.61
N PHE A 285 5.48 -18.42 -16.91
CA PHE A 285 6.55 -18.08 -17.85
C PHE A 285 6.15 -16.94 -18.77
N GLU A 286 7.14 -16.17 -19.18
CA GLU A 286 7.07 -15.16 -20.23
C GLU A 286 7.96 -15.60 -21.39
N GLY A 287 7.38 -15.74 -22.57
CA GLY A 287 8.07 -16.10 -23.80
C GLY A 287 8.64 -14.85 -24.47
N SER A 288 7.77 -13.95 -24.90
CA SER A 288 8.15 -12.68 -25.52
C SER A 288 7.00 -11.67 -25.58
N GLY A 289 7.30 -10.38 -25.37
CA GLY A 289 6.36 -9.30 -25.64
C GLY A 289 6.12 -8.43 -24.41
N GLU A 290 4.84 -8.16 -24.11
CA GLU A 290 4.47 -7.60 -22.81
C GLU A 290 4.49 -8.71 -21.76
N GLN A 291 4.43 -8.37 -20.48
CA GLN A 291 4.40 -9.35 -19.40
C GLN A 291 3.37 -8.98 -18.35
N SER A 292 2.55 -9.94 -17.95
CA SER A 292 1.60 -9.74 -16.87
C SER A 292 1.35 -11.01 -16.07
N LEU A 293 1.20 -10.85 -14.76
CA LEU A 293 0.71 -11.87 -13.85
C LEU A 293 -0.13 -11.18 -12.79
N PHE A 294 -1.41 -11.53 -12.73
CA PHE A 294 -2.35 -11.03 -11.74
C PHE A 294 -3.18 -12.19 -11.20
N VAL A 295 -3.09 -12.42 -9.89
CA VAL A 295 -3.84 -13.46 -9.20
C VAL A 295 -4.90 -12.80 -8.34
N GLU A 296 -6.11 -13.32 -8.38
CA GLU A 296 -7.21 -12.91 -7.50
C GLU A 296 -8.00 -14.12 -7.02
N TRP A 297 -8.69 -13.97 -5.89
CA TRP A 297 -9.49 -15.04 -5.32
C TRP A 297 -10.78 -14.53 -4.67
N SER A 298 -11.76 -15.41 -4.50
CA SER A 298 -13.01 -15.13 -3.80
C SER A 298 -13.55 -16.41 -3.18
N GLY A 299 -14.41 -16.29 -2.16
CA GLY A 299 -15.03 -17.44 -1.53
C GLY A 299 -15.74 -17.08 -0.22
N PRO A 300 -16.11 -18.09 0.58
CA PRO A 300 -16.76 -17.89 1.86
C PRO A 300 -15.96 -16.95 2.78
N GLY A 301 -16.53 -15.80 3.11
CA GLY A 301 -15.87 -14.78 3.95
C GLY A 301 -14.78 -13.98 3.24
N VAL A 302 -14.63 -14.13 1.93
CA VAL A 302 -13.65 -13.42 1.10
C VAL A 302 -14.36 -12.88 -0.15
N LYS A 303 -14.57 -11.57 -0.18
CA LYS A 303 -14.93 -10.90 -1.44
C LYS A 303 -13.80 -11.04 -2.44
N LYS A 304 -14.11 -10.80 -3.72
CA LYS A 304 -13.11 -10.78 -4.79
C LYS A 304 -11.94 -9.89 -4.36
N GLN A 305 -10.78 -10.52 -4.13
CA GLN A 305 -9.62 -9.88 -3.53
C GLN A 305 -8.39 -10.17 -4.40
N PRO A 306 -7.57 -9.17 -4.73
CA PRO A 306 -6.30 -9.39 -5.39
C PRO A 306 -5.28 -10.04 -4.46
N LEU A 307 -4.52 -10.99 -5.02
CA LEU A 307 -3.30 -11.59 -4.44
C LEU A 307 -2.04 -11.12 -5.17
N SER A 308 -2.17 -10.18 -6.11
CA SER A 308 -1.09 -9.52 -6.85
C SER A 308 -1.19 -8.00 -6.69
N PRO A 309 -0.10 -7.24 -6.93
CA PRO A 309 -0.18 -5.79 -7.00
C PRO A 309 -1.04 -5.34 -8.20
N GLY A 310 -1.70 -4.20 -8.06
CA GLY A 310 -2.41 -3.54 -9.16
C GLY A 310 -3.85 -4.06 -9.37
N SER A 311 -4.35 -3.96 -10.60
CA SER A 311 -5.64 -4.51 -11.02
C SER A 311 -5.45 -5.42 -12.23
N SER A 312 -6.48 -6.23 -12.54
CA SER A 312 -6.52 -7.11 -13.72
C SER A 312 -6.42 -6.36 -15.05
N SER A 313 -6.61 -5.04 -15.06
CA SER A 313 -6.35 -4.15 -16.19
C SER A 313 -4.96 -3.53 -16.03
N GLY A 314 -3.97 -4.08 -16.74
CA GLY A 314 -2.54 -3.72 -16.70
C GLY A 314 -2.25 -2.24 -16.37
N GLY A 315 -1.97 -1.99 -15.09
CA GLY A 315 -1.79 -0.65 -14.54
C GLY A 315 -0.64 -0.61 -13.55
N GLY A 316 0.59 -0.74 -14.09
CA GLY A 316 1.86 -0.42 -13.45
C GLY A 316 2.16 -1.14 -12.14
N GLY A 317 2.91 -2.25 -12.20
CA GLY A 317 3.47 -2.92 -11.03
C GLY A 317 4.43 -2.00 -10.26
N GLY A 318 4.09 -1.70 -9.01
CA GLY A 318 4.96 -0.99 -8.07
C GLY A 318 4.98 -1.73 -6.74
N PRO A 319 5.90 -1.37 -5.81
CA PRO A 319 5.98 -1.98 -4.49
C PRO A 319 4.61 -1.99 -3.82
N SER A 320 4.28 -3.12 -3.19
CA SER A 320 2.98 -3.42 -2.61
C SER A 320 3.13 -4.02 -1.21
N GLY A 321 2.06 -4.08 -0.41
CA GLY A 321 2.05 -4.63 0.94
C GLY A 321 2.06 -3.60 2.07
N MET A 322 1.72 -2.34 1.81
CA MET A 322 1.49 -1.31 2.84
C MET A 322 0.07 -0.75 2.72
N LEU A 323 -0.92 -1.61 2.98
CA LEU A 323 -2.32 -1.18 3.07
C LEU A 323 -2.48 -0.12 4.16
N ILE A 324 -2.84 1.08 3.74
CA ILE A 324 -3.17 2.19 4.62
C ILE A 324 -4.60 1.97 5.09
N ALA A 325 -4.78 1.77 6.39
CA ALA A 325 -6.09 1.69 7.02
C ALA A 325 -6.36 2.96 7.83
N ALA A 326 -7.60 3.43 7.80
CA ALA A 326 -8.09 4.40 8.77
C ALA A 326 -8.25 3.73 10.13
N ALA A 327 -7.94 4.44 11.22
CA ALA A 327 -8.29 3.96 12.54
C ALA A 327 -9.82 4.03 12.73
N ASP A 328 -10.34 3.23 13.64
CA ASP A 328 -11.78 3.13 13.91
C ASP A 328 -12.42 4.50 14.14
N GLY A 329 -13.43 4.83 13.33
CA GLY A 329 -14.18 6.08 13.39
C GLY A 329 -13.46 7.31 12.84
N GLU A 330 -12.28 7.14 12.23
CA GLU A 330 -11.50 8.21 11.61
C GLU A 330 -11.38 8.05 10.09
N ALA A 331 -10.75 9.03 9.43
CA ALA A 331 -10.27 8.91 8.06
C ALA A 331 -8.73 8.87 7.97
N ALA A 332 -8.22 8.16 6.98
CA ALA A 332 -6.82 8.19 6.54
C ALA A 332 -6.69 9.06 5.29
N ILE A 333 -5.58 9.79 5.18
CA ILE A 333 -5.30 10.66 4.04
C ILE A 333 -4.09 10.15 3.28
N TYR A 334 -4.23 9.99 1.96
CA TYR A 334 -3.15 9.62 1.05
C TYR A 334 -2.93 10.69 -0.01
N ARG A 335 -1.87 11.48 0.13
CA ARG A 335 -1.51 12.54 -0.84
C ARG A 335 -0.35 12.08 -1.70
N ASN A 336 -0.67 11.57 -2.88
CA ASN A 336 0.33 11.11 -3.85
C ASN A 336 -0.25 11.03 -5.26
N PHE A 337 0.52 10.45 -6.18
CA PHE A 337 0.07 10.22 -7.55
C PHE A 337 -0.90 9.04 -7.54
N ILE A 338 -2.17 9.30 -7.87
CA ILE A 338 -3.24 8.30 -7.87
C ILE A 338 -3.75 8.10 -9.30
N SER A 339 -3.88 6.86 -9.73
CA SER A 339 -4.38 6.52 -11.07
C SER A 339 -5.74 7.19 -11.33
N ASP A 340 -5.97 7.68 -12.55
CA ASP A 340 -7.18 8.40 -12.97
C ASP A 340 -7.51 9.73 -12.24
N ALA A 341 -6.77 10.10 -11.19
CA ALA A 341 -6.94 11.36 -10.45
C ALA A 341 -5.75 12.32 -10.62
N GLY A 342 -4.57 11.79 -10.96
CA GLY A 342 -3.39 12.59 -11.30
C GLY A 342 -2.46 12.89 -10.12
N PRO A 343 -1.43 13.75 -10.34
CA PRO A 343 -0.35 13.97 -9.38
C PRO A 343 -0.70 14.88 -8.21
N ARG A 344 -1.87 15.55 -8.24
CA ARG A 344 -2.40 16.37 -7.14
C ARG A 344 -3.60 15.71 -6.45
N ALA A 345 -3.67 14.40 -6.52
CA ALA A 345 -4.75 13.65 -5.93
C ALA A 345 -4.61 13.55 -4.40
N ILE A 346 -5.76 13.57 -3.75
CA ILE A 346 -5.90 13.40 -2.30
C ILE A 346 -6.88 12.25 -2.09
N GLY A 347 -6.36 11.07 -1.79
CA GLY A 347 -7.16 9.95 -1.33
C GLY A 347 -7.65 10.20 0.09
N VAL A 348 -8.89 9.83 0.36
CA VAL A 348 -9.50 9.80 1.69
C VAL A 348 -10.13 8.44 1.89
N GLY A 349 -9.65 7.69 2.88
CA GLY A 349 -10.20 6.39 3.23
C GLY A 349 -10.87 6.44 4.58
N TYR A 350 -12.07 5.89 4.70
CA TYR A 350 -12.84 5.89 5.93
C TYR A 350 -12.87 4.49 6.55
N SER A 351 -12.92 4.42 7.88
CA SER A 351 -12.98 3.15 8.62
C SER A 351 -14.20 2.28 8.26
N GLU A 352 -15.26 2.91 7.76
CA GLU A 352 -16.51 2.33 7.28
C GLU A 352 -16.38 1.60 5.92
N GLY A 353 -15.16 1.54 5.37
CA GLY A 353 -14.86 0.80 4.14
C GLY A 353 -15.40 1.47 2.88
N VAL A 354 -15.55 2.79 2.91
CA VAL A 354 -15.78 3.62 1.74
C VAL A 354 -14.64 4.62 1.60
N ASN A 355 -14.30 4.94 0.36
CA ASN A 355 -13.12 5.72 0.04
C ASN A 355 -13.40 6.64 -1.14
N LEU A 356 -12.64 7.72 -1.26
CA LEU A 356 -12.68 8.64 -2.39
C LEU A 356 -11.32 9.18 -2.74
N THR A 357 -11.20 9.70 -3.96
CA THR A 357 -10.07 10.51 -4.38
C THR A 357 -10.56 11.89 -4.82
N PHE A 358 -10.05 12.93 -4.18
CA PHE A 358 -10.23 14.32 -4.61
C PHE A 358 -9.08 14.74 -5.54
N ASP A 359 -9.42 15.20 -6.74
CA ASP A 359 -8.48 15.76 -7.71
C ASP A 359 -8.38 17.27 -7.50
N ALA A 360 -7.29 17.70 -6.86
CA ALA A 360 -7.04 19.12 -6.58
C ALA A 360 -6.54 19.93 -7.78
N ASN A 361 -6.43 19.35 -8.98
CA ASN A 361 -6.28 20.14 -10.21
C ASN A 361 -7.63 20.66 -10.71
N ASN A 362 -8.68 19.84 -10.61
CA ASN A 362 -10.00 20.13 -11.18
C ASN A 362 -11.11 20.36 -10.12
N MET A 363 -10.76 20.32 -8.84
CA MET A 363 -11.68 20.48 -7.70
C MET A 363 -12.90 19.54 -7.77
N ARG A 364 -12.62 18.26 -7.98
CA ARG A 364 -13.65 17.22 -8.17
C ARG A 364 -13.35 15.97 -7.34
N PHE A 365 -14.38 15.17 -7.10
CA PHE A 365 -14.14 13.76 -6.79
C PHE A 365 -13.83 13.05 -8.12
N ALA A 366 -12.67 12.41 -8.19
CA ALA A 366 -12.24 11.66 -9.36
C ALA A 366 -12.79 10.23 -9.34
N GLN A 367 -12.73 9.60 -8.16
CA GLN A 367 -13.14 8.22 -7.94
C GLN A 367 -13.74 8.06 -6.55
N ILE A 368 -14.65 7.10 -6.41
CA ILE A 368 -15.10 6.54 -5.14
C ILE A 368 -15.03 5.02 -5.22
N TRP A 369 -14.76 4.33 -4.11
CA TRP A 369 -14.70 2.85 -4.07
C TRP A 369 -14.98 2.31 -2.68
N GLN A 370 -15.16 1.00 -2.59
CA GLN A 370 -15.40 0.28 -1.33
C GLN A 370 -14.21 -0.61 -0.95
N GLY A 371 -14.14 -1.02 0.31
CA GLY A 371 -13.10 -1.94 0.78
C GLY A 371 -11.80 -1.24 1.15
N ASP A 372 -10.67 -1.78 0.69
CA ASP A 372 -9.34 -1.29 1.07
C ASP A 372 -9.06 0.07 0.46
N PHE A 373 -8.44 0.95 1.25
CA PHE A 373 -8.22 2.33 0.85
C PHE A 373 -7.09 2.42 -0.20
N MET A 374 -5.84 2.49 0.23
CA MET A 374 -4.69 2.64 -0.65
C MET A 374 -3.54 1.77 -0.17
N ASP A 375 -2.79 1.19 -1.11
CA ASP A 375 -1.48 0.62 -0.81
C ASP A 375 -0.42 1.72 -0.97
N GLY A 376 0.16 2.16 0.15
CA GLY A 376 1.13 3.23 0.12
C GLY A 376 2.55 2.79 -0.21
N ALA A 377 2.83 1.48 -0.34
CA ALA A 377 4.19 0.92 -0.37
C ALA A 377 5.08 1.57 -1.43
N ARG A 378 4.51 1.77 -2.62
CA ARG A 378 5.12 2.49 -3.75
C ARG A 378 5.71 3.85 -3.37
N HIS A 379 4.96 4.63 -2.60
CA HIS A 379 5.30 6.01 -2.30
C HIS A 379 5.84 6.23 -0.89
N TRP A 380 6.06 5.15 -0.14
CA TRP A 380 6.55 5.23 1.22
C TRP A 380 7.89 5.95 1.31
N ASN A 381 8.82 5.65 0.40
CA ASN A 381 10.19 6.17 0.42
C ASN A 381 10.48 7.26 -0.63
N GLY A 382 9.45 7.79 -1.29
CA GLY A 382 9.60 8.88 -2.27
C GLY A 382 8.30 9.23 -2.99
N ARG A 383 8.18 10.47 -3.48
CA ARG A 383 6.96 11.02 -4.11
C ARG A 383 6.99 11.04 -5.66
N GLY A 384 7.72 10.14 -6.32
CA GLY A 384 7.92 10.19 -7.79
C GLY A 384 7.81 8.85 -8.52
N GLN A 385 7.29 7.80 -7.88
CA GLN A 385 7.30 6.44 -8.43
C GLN A 385 5.92 6.03 -8.97
N GLY A 386 5.54 6.50 -10.16
CA GLY A 386 4.31 6.08 -10.85
C GLY A 386 2.99 6.43 -10.15
N PHE A 387 1.86 5.93 -10.67
CA PHE A 387 0.52 6.18 -10.12
C PHE A 387 -0.03 4.97 -9.36
N GLN A 388 -0.48 5.18 -8.13
CA GLN A 388 -1.07 4.13 -7.30
C GLN A 388 -2.57 4.01 -7.58
N PRO A 389 -3.09 2.85 -8.03
CA PRO A 389 -4.53 2.64 -8.13
C PRO A 389 -5.17 2.43 -6.74
N PRO A 390 -6.51 2.59 -6.61
CA PRO A 390 -7.28 2.14 -5.45
C PRO A 390 -6.93 0.70 -5.07
N ALA A 391 -6.87 0.41 -3.77
CA ALA A 391 -6.60 -0.95 -3.29
C ALA A 391 -7.88 -1.81 -3.14
N GLY A 392 -9.05 -1.18 -3.13
CA GLY A 392 -10.34 -1.84 -2.96
C GLY A 392 -11.14 -1.97 -4.26
N ASP A 393 -12.39 -2.41 -4.11
CA ASP A 393 -13.26 -2.82 -5.20
C ASP A 393 -14.37 -1.81 -5.50
N GLY A 394 -15.14 -2.07 -6.56
CA GLY A 394 -16.28 -1.24 -6.92
C GLY A 394 -15.86 0.19 -7.25
N VAL A 395 -14.71 0.37 -7.90
CA VAL A 395 -14.20 1.70 -8.25
C VAL A 395 -15.13 2.34 -9.27
N ILE A 396 -15.83 3.40 -8.84
CA ILE A 396 -16.64 4.23 -9.71
C ILE A 396 -15.84 5.46 -10.08
N LYS A 397 -15.62 5.66 -11.39
CA LYS A 397 -15.02 6.88 -11.93
C LYS A 397 -16.11 7.94 -12.06
N LEU A 398 -15.89 9.09 -11.42
CA LEU A 398 -16.76 10.25 -11.50
C LEU A 398 -16.34 11.17 -12.65
N PRO A 399 -17.24 12.05 -13.13
CA PRO A 399 -17.02 12.81 -14.37
C PRO A 399 -15.72 13.61 -14.37
N ALA A 400 -14.96 13.57 -15.47
CA ALA A 400 -13.69 14.28 -15.62
C ALA A 400 -13.87 15.78 -15.92
N GLY A 401 -12.96 16.63 -15.44
CA GLY A 401 -13.04 18.09 -15.64
C GLY A 401 -13.82 18.81 -14.55
N ALA A 402 -14.27 20.04 -14.84
CA ALA A 402 -14.90 20.92 -13.87
C ALA A 402 -16.21 20.33 -13.30
N SER A 403 -16.35 20.34 -11.98
CA SER A 403 -17.61 19.93 -11.31
C SER A 403 -18.69 21.00 -11.34
N PHE A 404 -18.31 22.25 -11.57
CA PHE A 404 -19.22 23.41 -11.64
C PHE A 404 -18.99 24.18 -12.93
N ALA A 405 -20.07 24.64 -13.54
CA ALA A 405 -20.04 25.49 -14.73
C ALA A 405 -21.22 26.46 -14.73
N ALA A 406 -20.96 27.72 -15.08
CA ALA A 406 -22.04 28.63 -15.47
C ALA A 406 -22.39 28.31 -16.93
N LEU A 407 -23.66 28.04 -17.20
CA LEU A 407 -24.13 27.65 -18.52
C LEU A 407 -25.13 28.69 -19.04
N GLU A 408 -25.23 28.85 -20.35
CA GLU A 408 -26.27 29.73 -20.94
C GLU A 408 -27.67 29.20 -20.61
N SER A 409 -27.85 27.88 -20.68
CA SER A 409 -29.08 27.17 -20.30
C SER A 409 -28.75 25.79 -19.74
N SER A 410 -29.75 25.12 -19.14
CA SER A 410 -29.56 23.74 -18.66
C SER A 410 -29.19 22.76 -19.76
N GLY A 411 -29.56 23.03 -21.02
CA GLY A 411 -29.29 22.21 -22.21
C GLY A 411 -27.93 22.48 -22.87
N SER A 412 -27.19 23.51 -22.45
CA SER A 412 -25.90 23.84 -23.06
C SER A 412 -24.88 22.71 -22.84
N ALA A 413 -23.97 22.51 -23.78
CA ALA A 413 -22.91 21.51 -23.64
C ALA A 413 -22.05 21.79 -22.38
N TRP A 414 -21.65 20.73 -21.67
CA TRP A 414 -20.74 20.91 -20.54
C TRP A 414 -19.37 21.36 -21.05
N PRO A 415 -18.71 22.33 -20.39
CA PRO A 415 -17.38 22.76 -20.80
C PRO A 415 -16.41 21.58 -20.88
N LYS A 416 -15.54 21.59 -21.91
CA LYS A 416 -14.49 20.58 -22.04
C LYS A 416 -13.59 20.61 -20.81
N ALA A 417 -13.07 19.44 -20.44
CA ALA A 417 -12.11 19.36 -19.35
C ALA A 417 -10.84 20.15 -19.71
N GLU A 418 -10.45 21.07 -18.84
CA GLU A 418 -9.22 21.87 -18.98
C GLU A 418 -8.16 21.39 -18.00
N THR A 419 -6.92 21.27 -18.47
CA THR A 419 -5.78 20.99 -17.61
C THR A 419 -5.38 22.27 -16.87
N ARG A 420 -5.78 22.42 -15.60
CA ARG A 420 -5.55 23.61 -14.74
C ARG A 420 -6.25 24.88 -15.26
N SER A 421 -7.57 24.91 -15.15
CA SER A 421 -8.32 26.14 -15.40
C SER A 421 -7.91 27.25 -14.42
N PRO A 422 -7.59 28.47 -14.88
CA PRO A 422 -7.25 29.60 -14.01
C PRO A 422 -8.42 30.03 -13.13
N GLU A 423 -9.64 29.62 -13.47
CA GLU A 423 -10.84 29.93 -12.71
C GLU A 423 -10.89 29.19 -11.37
N PHE A 424 -10.21 28.04 -11.25
CA PHE A 424 -10.19 27.26 -10.02
C PHE A 424 -9.00 27.62 -9.15
N ARG A 425 -9.29 27.85 -7.87
CA ARG A 425 -8.25 28.04 -6.86
C ARG A 425 -8.48 27.08 -5.70
N PHE A 426 -7.59 26.10 -5.55
CA PHE A 426 -7.59 25.24 -4.37
C PHE A 426 -7.12 26.06 -3.16
N ARG A 427 -7.89 26.04 -2.08
CA ARG A 427 -7.57 26.70 -0.80
C ARG A 427 -7.09 25.70 0.27
N GLY A 428 -6.98 24.42 -0.08
CA GLY A 428 -6.58 23.35 0.84
C GLY A 428 -7.78 22.60 1.41
N TYR A 429 -7.56 21.89 2.51
CA TYR A 429 -8.61 21.20 3.26
C TYR A 429 -8.33 21.29 4.76
N GLN A 430 -9.39 21.24 5.56
CA GLN A 430 -9.33 21.20 7.02
C GLN A 430 -9.79 19.83 7.52
N LEU A 431 -9.06 19.26 8.48
CA LEU A 431 -9.40 17.98 9.09
C LEU A 431 -10.13 18.21 10.40
N ASN A 432 -11.27 17.54 10.59
CA ASN A 432 -11.96 17.53 11.89
C ASN A 432 -11.24 16.59 12.90
N LYS A 433 -11.78 16.47 14.12
CA LYS A 433 -11.20 15.59 15.16
C LYS A 433 -11.08 14.12 14.74
N LYS A 434 -11.95 13.67 13.83
CA LYS A 434 -11.95 12.32 13.23
C LYS A 434 -11.08 12.24 11.97
N GLN A 435 -10.24 13.24 11.70
CA GLN A 435 -9.41 13.32 10.49
C GLN A 435 -10.22 13.35 9.18
N GLN A 436 -11.52 13.63 9.21
CA GLN A 436 -12.35 13.73 8.00
C GLN A 436 -12.16 15.12 7.38
N PRO A 437 -11.93 15.22 6.06
CA PRO A 437 -11.63 16.50 5.42
C PRO A 437 -12.88 17.27 5.02
N THR A 438 -12.80 18.59 5.12
CA THR A 438 -13.58 19.54 4.32
C THR A 438 -12.62 20.21 3.34
N PHE A 439 -12.87 20.04 2.04
CA PHE A 439 -12.08 20.68 0.98
C PHE A 439 -12.59 22.10 0.75
N HIS A 440 -11.66 23.03 0.55
CA HIS A 440 -11.94 24.43 0.29
C HIS A 440 -11.38 24.82 -1.07
N TYR A 441 -12.22 25.37 -1.93
CA TYR A 441 -11.79 25.89 -3.22
C TYR A 441 -12.72 26.99 -3.70
N GLU A 442 -12.27 27.71 -4.72
CA GLU A 442 -13.03 28.79 -5.35
C GLU A 442 -13.13 28.55 -6.85
N ARG A 443 -14.24 29.01 -7.44
CA ARG A 443 -14.42 29.13 -8.88
C ARG A 443 -15.14 30.44 -9.20
N GLY A 444 -14.55 31.31 -10.03
CA GLY A 444 -15.25 32.49 -10.55
C GLY A 444 -15.90 33.37 -9.47
N GLY A 445 -15.22 33.55 -8.33
CA GLY A 445 -15.74 34.33 -7.19
C GLY A 445 -16.71 33.59 -6.25
N VAL A 446 -17.08 32.35 -6.57
CA VAL A 446 -17.83 31.46 -5.67
C VAL A 446 -16.86 30.68 -4.80
N SER A 447 -17.02 30.74 -3.48
CA SER A 447 -16.32 29.89 -2.52
C SER A 447 -17.11 28.62 -2.27
N ILE A 448 -16.43 27.48 -2.23
CA ILE A 448 -17.03 26.16 -2.02
C ILE A 448 -16.34 25.46 -0.85
N LYS A 449 -17.14 24.98 0.09
CA LYS A 449 -16.75 23.97 1.08
C LYS A 449 -17.37 22.64 0.68
N ASP A 450 -16.54 21.63 0.46
CA ASP A 450 -16.94 20.30 0.01
C ASP A 450 -16.58 19.28 1.11
N THR A 451 -17.61 18.77 1.77
CA THR A 451 -17.48 17.90 2.95
C THR A 451 -18.05 16.52 2.65
N PRO A 452 -17.20 15.54 2.30
CA PRO A 452 -17.59 14.14 2.29
C PRO A 452 -17.65 13.55 3.70
N ALA A 453 -18.63 12.67 3.93
CA ALA A 453 -18.75 11.91 5.16
C ALA A 453 -19.13 10.44 4.88
N PRO A 454 -18.56 9.48 5.63
CA PRO A 454 -18.95 8.09 5.54
C PRO A 454 -20.24 7.86 6.32
N VAL A 455 -21.03 6.89 5.86
CA VAL A 455 -22.17 6.34 6.61
C VAL A 455 -21.99 4.84 6.69
N ALA A 456 -21.98 4.29 7.90
CA ALA A 456 -21.78 2.86 8.12
C ALA A 456 -22.86 2.00 7.43
N GLY A 457 -22.46 0.81 7.00
CA GLY A 457 -23.34 -0.18 6.37
C GLY A 457 -23.09 -1.58 6.94
N LYS A 458 -23.85 -2.58 6.47
CA LYS A 458 -23.72 -3.98 6.93
C LYS A 458 -22.36 -4.59 6.59
N GLU A 459 -21.76 -4.19 5.47
CA GLU A 459 -20.46 -4.69 5.05
C GLU A 459 -19.53 -3.54 4.69
N TYR A 460 -19.92 -2.74 3.70
CA TYR A 460 -19.34 -1.44 3.42
C TYR A 460 -20.41 -0.35 3.53
N GLY A 461 -19.97 0.83 3.93
CA GLY A 461 -20.81 2.01 4.01
C GLY A 461 -21.21 2.60 2.66
N HIS A 462 -21.73 3.81 2.73
CA HIS A 462 -21.92 4.70 1.59
C HIS A 462 -21.38 6.09 1.91
N LEU A 463 -21.27 6.96 0.90
CA LEU A 463 -20.74 8.31 1.09
C LEU A 463 -21.87 9.33 1.00
N THR A 464 -21.86 10.31 1.88
CA THR A 464 -22.60 11.56 1.70
C THR A 464 -21.63 12.68 1.39
N ARG A 465 -22.10 13.71 0.69
CA ARG A 465 -21.32 14.89 0.32
C ARG A 465 -22.19 16.13 0.49
N SER A 466 -21.70 17.09 1.27
CA SER A 466 -22.30 18.40 1.44
C SER A 466 -21.42 19.44 0.78
N LEU A 467 -21.98 20.15 -0.21
CA LEU A 467 -21.36 21.27 -0.90
C LEU A 467 -22.02 22.55 -0.42
N GLN A 468 -21.29 23.37 0.34
CA GLN A 468 -21.75 24.69 0.79
C GLN A 468 -21.07 25.76 -0.06
N LEU A 469 -21.86 26.57 -0.74
CA LEU A 469 -21.37 27.61 -1.64
C LEU A 469 -21.70 28.99 -1.08
N SER A 470 -20.80 29.94 -1.26
CA SER A 470 -21.05 31.35 -0.99
C SER A 470 -20.46 32.24 -2.07
N ALA A 471 -21.16 33.31 -2.42
CA ALA A 471 -20.73 34.27 -3.42
C ALA A 471 -21.22 35.67 -3.04
N LYS A 472 -20.39 36.70 -3.24
CA LYS A 472 -20.81 38.10 -3.08
C LYS A 472 -21.85 38.48 -4.13
N THR A 473 -21.60 38.05 -5.36
CA THR A 473 -22.53 38.18 -6.49
C THR A 473 -22.78 36.78 -7.02
N ALA A 474 -24.02 36.30 -6.91
CA ALA A 474 -24.38 34.97 -7.37
C ALA A 474 -24.28 34.90 -8.91
N PRO A 475 -23.52 33.95 -9.47
CA PRO A 475 -23.51 33.74 -10.92
C PRO A 475 -24.89 33.28 -11.40
N ALA A 476 -25.35 33.82 -12.53
CA ALA A 476 -26.51 33.29 -13.22
C ALA A 476 -26.22 31.87 -13.72
N ASN A 477 -27.23 30.99 -13.66
CA ASN A 477 -27.20 29.67 -14.29
C ASN A 477 -25.97 28.82 -13.93
N LEU A 478 -25.55 28.82 -12.66
CA LEU A 478 -24.51 27.91 -12.18
C LEU A 478 -25.09 26.50 -11.97
N TYR A 479 -24.42 25.50 -12.50
CA TYR A 479 -24.79 24.09 -12.33
C TYR A 479 -23.64 23.30 -11.71
N PHE A 480 -24.01 22.26 -10.95
CA PHE A 480 -23.12 21.20 -10.50
C PHE A 480 -23.38 19.93 -11.32
N ARG A 481 -22.32 19.31 -11.86
CA ARG A 481 -22.42 18.01 -12.54
C ARG A 481 -22.09 16.88 -11.57
N ALA A 482 -23.11 16.15 -11.14
CA ALA A 482 -22.99 15.05 -10.20
C ALA A 482 -22.52 13.73 -10.84
N ALA A 483 -22.95 13.46 -12.07
CA ALA A 483 -22.62 12.25 -12.81
C ALA A 483 -22.71 12.45 -14.33
N SER A 484 -22.15 11.51 -15.07
CA SER A 484 -22.21 11.41 -16.53
C SER A 484 -22.22 9.95 -16.94
N GLY A 485 -22.96 9.60 -17.99
CA GLY A 485 -23.08 8.23 -18.50
C GLY A 485 -24.54 7.84 -18.74
N ASN A 486 -24.83 6.55 -18.73
CA ASN A 486 -26.21 6.08 -18.79
C ASN A 486 -26.88 6.34 -17.44
N ILE A 487 -27.87 7.22 -17.40
CA ILE A 487 -28.53 7.64 -16.16
C ILE A 487 -30.03 7.35 -16.27
N ALA A 488 -30.54 6.53 -15.35
CA ALA A 488 -31.95 6.24 -15.23
C ALA A 488 -32.51 6.79 -13.92
N VAL A 489 -33.72 7.34 -13.97
CA VAL A 489 -34.48 7.68 -12.76
C VAL A 489 -34.93 6.38 -12.10
N ALA A 490 -34.71 6.25 -10.79
CA ALA A 490 -35.06 5.06 -10.03
C ALA A 490 -35.69 5.46 -8.68
N PRO A 491 -36.43 4.55 -8.01
CA PRO A 491 -36.95 4.83 -6.68
C PRO A 491 -35.85 5.28 -5.72
N GLY A 492 -35.97 6.52 -5.21
CA GLY A 492 -35.02 7.12 -4.29
C GLY A 492 -33.85 7.87 -4.92
N GLY A 493 -33.72 7.96 -6.26
CA GLY A 493 -32.67 8.77 -6.89
C GLY A 493 -32.42 8.47 -8.37
N PHE A 494 -31.14 8.47 -8.74
CA PHE A 494 -30.65 8.31 -10.09
C PHE A 494 -29.64 7.17 -10.15
N LEU A 495 -29.93 6.14 -10.93
CA LEU A 495 -29.03 5.02 -11.17
C LEU A 495 -28.09 5.37 -12.33
N VAL A 496 -26.79 5.42 -12.04
CA VAL A 496 -25.73 5.78 -12.98
C VAL A 496 -24.98 4.51 -13.39
N ASN A 497 -24.98 4.23 -14.69
CA ASN A 497 -24.33 3.09 -15.36
C ASN A 497 -24.71 1.71 -14.79
N GLY A 498 -25.78 1.61 -14.00
CA GLY A 498 -26.18 0.37 -13.32
C GLY A 498 -25.45 0.13 -11.99
N ASP A 499 -24.37 0.86 -11.70
CA ASP A 499 -23.46 0.56 -10.57
C ASP A 499 -23.62 1.49 -9.37
N LEU A 500 -24.16 2.71 -9.57
CA LEU A 500 -24.19 3.75 -8.55
C LEU A 500 -25.56 4.42 -8.45
N MET A 501 -26.18 4.34 -7.29
CA MET A 501 -27.32 5.17 -6.92
C MET A 501 -26.84 6.51 -6.36
N ILE A 502 -27.22 7.61 -7.01
CA ILE A 502 -27.07 8.97 -6.48
C ILE A 502 -28.43 9.48 -6.05
N SER A 503 -28.54 9.92 -4.80
CA SER A 503 -29.74 10.61 -4.30
C SER A 503 -29.38 12.01 -3.82
N THR A 504 -30.32 12.94 -3.96
CA THR A 504 -30.15 14.34 -3.57
C THR A 504 -31.48 14.94 -3.17
N ARG A 505 -31.44 15.94 -2.29
CA ARG A 505 -32.60 16.79 -1.95
C ARG A 505 -32.70 18.02 -2.86
N SER A 506 -31.64 18.34 -3.59
CA SER A 506 -31.60 19.46 -4.52
C SER A 506 -32.37 19.10 -5.79
N LYS A 507 -32.89 20.10 -6.49
CA LYS A 507 -33.43 19.91 -7.85
C LYS A 507 -32.33 19.32 -8.73
N ALA A 508 -32.68 18.30 -9.51
CA ALA A 508 -31.76 17.61 -10.40
C ALA A 508 -32.46 17.29 -11.72
N MET A 509 -31.68 17.24 -12.79
CA MET A 509 -32.14 16.94 -14.14
C MET A 509 -31.11 16.09 -14.87
N ILE A 510 -31.58 15.26 -15.79
CA ILE A 510 -30.73 14.51 -16.72
C ILE A 510 -30.74 15.27 -18.03
N GLU A 511 -29.57 15.71 -18.48
CA GLU A 511 -29.42 16.44 -19.73
C GLU A 511 -28.17 15.95 -20.44
N ALA A 512 -28.29 15.60 -21.72
CA ALA A 512 -27.19 15.06 -22.52
C ALA A 512 -26.35 13.98 -21.79
N ASN A 513 -27.02 13.01 -21.14
CA ASN A 513 -26.39 11.95 -20.34
C ASN A 513 -25.59 12.44 -19.12
N GLU A 514 -25.94 13.60 -18.56
CA GLU A 514 -25.34 14.14 -17.35
C GLU A 514 -26.39 14.46 -16.29
N LEU A 515 -26.10 14.10 -15.04
CA LEU A 515 -26.90 14.49 -13.88
C LEU A 515 -26.45 15.88 -13.44
N ARG A 516 -27.28 16.89 -13.72
CA ARG A 516 -27.01 18.30 -13.45
C ARG A 516 -27.93 18.82 -12.35
N LEU A 517 -27.35 19.58 -11.43
CA LEU A 517 -28.06 20.22 -10.32
C LEU A 517 -27.90 21.74 -10.45
N PRO A 518 -28.96 22.53 -10.72
CA PRO A 518 -28.89 23.98 -10.65
C PRO A 518 -28.53 24.44 -9.23
N VAL A 519 -27.64 25.43 -9.14
CA VAL A 519 -27.22 26.02 -7.87
C VAL A 519 -28.07 27.24 -7.59
N GLU A 520 -29.03 27.10 -6.67
CA GLU A 520 -29.94 28.17 -6.27
C GLU A 520 -29.38 28.91 -5.04
N PHE A 521 -28.91 30.14 -5.26
CA PHE A 521 -28.43 30.99 -4.17
C PHE A 521 -29.59 31.67 -3.44
N LYS A 522 -29.59 31.57 -2.11
CA LYS A 522 -30.45 32.32 -1.19
C LYS A 522 -29.57 33.15 -0.26
N ASN A 523 -29.75 34.47 -0.28
CA ASN A 523 -28.95 35.43 0.49
C ASN A 523 -27.43 35.22 0.32
N GLY A 524 -26.99 35.00 -0.92
CA GLY A 524 -25.57 34.82 -1.25
C GLY A 524 -24.98 33.44 -0.91
N THR A 525 -25.80 32.47 -0.48
CA THR A 525 -25.37 31.11 -0.14
C THR A 525 -26.20 30.04 -0.84
N ALA A 526 -25.62 28.87 -1.10
CA ALA A 526 -26.33 27.70 -1.63
C ALA A 526 -25.81 26.41 -0.98
N THR A 527 -26.62 25.35 -1.01
CA THR A 527 -26.22 24.04 -0.49
C THR A 527 -26.70 22.93 -1.41
N ILE A 528 -25.81 21.97 -1.69
CA ILE A 528 -26.12 20.72 -2.38
C ILE A 528 -25.75 19.56 -1.48
N GLU A 529 -26.68 18.62 -1.31
CA GLU A 529 -26.46 17.39 -0.56
C GLU A 529 -26.66 16.19 -1.47
N LEU A 530 -25.69 15.28 -1.46
CA LEU A 530 -25.66 14.07 -2.29
C LEU A 530 -25.36 12.86 -1.42
N THR A 531 -25.97 11.73 -1.78
CA THR A 531 -25.61 10.42 -1.25
C THR A 531 -25.22 9.51 -2.41
N TYR A 532 -24.07 8.84 -2.29
CA TYR A 532 -23.51 7.91 -3.25
C TYR A 532 -23.55 6.51 -2.66
N LYS A 533 -24.39 5.64 -3.21
CA LYS A 533 -24.56 4.25 -2.75
C LYS A 533 -24.41 3.30 -3.93
N TRP A 534 -23.47 2.35 -3.82
CA TRP A 534 -23.32 1.27 -4.80
C TRP A 534 -24.63 0.51 -4.96
N ALA A 535 -25.03 0.27 -6.20
CA ALA A 535 -26.15 -0.59 -6.53
C ALA A 535 -25.80 -2.04 -6.16
N GLN A 536 -26.80 -2.80 -5.72
CA GLN A 536 -26.67 -4.21 -5.35
C GLN A 536 -27.08 -5.12 -6.49
#